data_AF-A0A924PU30-F1
#
_entry.id   AF-A0A924PU30-F1
#
_cell.length_a   1.000
_cell.length_b   1.000
_cell.length_c   1.000
_cell.angle_alpha   90.00
_cell.angle_beta   90.00
_cell.angle_gamma   90.00
#
_symmetry.space_group_name_H-M   'P 1'
#
loop_
_entity.id
_entity.type
_entity.pdbx_description
1 polymer ?
#
loop_
_entity_poly.entity_id
_entity_poly.type
_entity_poly.pdbx_seq_one_letter_code
_entity_poly.pdbx_strand_id
1 'polypeptide(L)'
;MSKTTTIQAAVLALCLSAVSYANAAGTITKADYRVGKDAATATYKADKEACDKMTANAKDICVAEAKGKEKVTKAELEYHYTGKAGDRKHLADVKAETAYDVAKEKCDDKTGNDKDVCVKEAKAMETKAKAEAKLNKEVGDASKEAVEDKMGADYKVAKEKCDALSGDAKSSCMDSAKMHYKK
;
A
#
# COMPACT_ATOMS: atom_id res chain seq x y z
N MET A 1 25.36 -29.92 -18.90
CA MET A 1 25.99 -28.58 -18.73
C MET A 1 25.00 -27.54 -19.24
N SER A 2 24.12 -27.07 -18.35
CA SER A 2 23.14 -26.03 -18.67
C SER A 2 23.45 -24.83 -17.80
N LYS A 3 23.72 -23.69 -18.45
CA LYS A 3 24.14 -22.45 -17.83
C LYS A 3 22.93 -21.80 -17.15
N THR A 4 22.99 -21.68 -15.84
CA THR A 4 22.09 -20.86 -15.02
C THR A 4 22.42 -19.40 -15.30
N THR A 5 21.59 -18.71 -16.08
CA THR A 5 21.73 -17.27 -16.30
C THR A 5 21.13 -16.55 -15.10
N THR A 6 21.99 -16.16 -14.17
CA THR A 6 21.72 -15.20 -13.09
C THR A 6 21.32 -13.88 -13.73
N ILE A 7 20.02 -13.58 -13.77
CA ILE A 7 19.51 -12.24 -14.06
C ILE A 7 19.88 -11.38 -12.86
N GLN A 8 20.96 -10.60 -13.02
CA GLN A 8 21.29 -9.51 -12.11
C GLN A 8 20.13 -8.52 -12.14
N ALA A 9 19.36 -8.48 -11.06
CA ALA A 9 18.48 -7.36 -10.76
C ALA A 9 19.35 -6.12 -10.60
N ALA A 10 19.53 -5.37 -11.68
CA ALA A 10 20.06 -4.02 -11.65
C ALA A 10 19.03 -3.15 -10.91
N VAL A 11 19.15 -3.10 -9.58
CA VAL A 11 18.57 -2.05 -8.75
C VAL A 11 19.32 -0.77 -9.15
N LEU A 12 18.77 -0.07 -10.14
CA LEU A 12 19.21 1.28 -10.47
C LEU A 12 18.78 2.18 -9.31
N ALA A 13 19.72 2.39 -8.39
CA ALA A 13 19.65 3.43 -7.38
C ALA A 13 19.58 4.78 -8.09
N LEU A 14 18.35 5.25 -8.38
CA LEU A 14 18.14 6.64 -8.75
C LEU A 14 18.14 7.43 -7.45
N CYS A 15 19.20 8.21 -7.25
CA CYS A 15 19.32 9.19 -6.18
C CYS A 15 18.10 10.12 -6.16
N LEU A 16 17.11 9.82 -5.31
CA LEU A 16 16.39 10.89 -4.65
C LEU A 16 17.20 11.20 -3.40
N SER A 17 17.81 12.37 -3.37
CA SER A 17 18.11 13.06 -2.13
C SER A 17 16.79 13.20 -1.39
N ALA A 18 16.42 12.17 -0.63
CA ALA A 18 15.49 12.29 0.47
C ALA A 18 16.18 13.27 1.41
N VAL A 19 15.84 14.55 1.31
CA VAL A 19 15.88 15.39 2.50
C VAL A 19 14.92 14.69 3.44
N SER A 20 15.49 13.92 4.36
CA SER A 20 14.76 13.33 5.46
C SER A 20 14.25 14.48 6.31
N TYR A 21 13.09 15.04 5.94
CA TYR A 21 12.30 15.90 6.82
C TYR A 21 11.71 15.01 7.91
N ALA A 22 12.57 14.57 8.83
CA ALA A 22 12.12 13.91 10.03
C ALA A 22 11.19 14.88 10.78
N ASN A 23 9.90 14.53 10.82
CA ASN A 23 8.92 14.97 11.82
C ASN A 23 8.67 16.49 11.98
N ALA A 24 8.97 17.33 11.00
CA ALA A 24 8.70 18.77 11.10
C ALA A 24 7.44 19.17 10.31
N ALA A 25 6.40 19.57 11.03
CA ALA A 25 5.11 20.03 10.52
C ALA A 25 5.10 21.58 10.40
N GLY A 26 4.41 22.14 9.40
CA GLY A 26 4.32 23.60 9.23
C GLY A 26 5.63 24.27 8.79
N THR A 27 6.47 23.56 8.04
CA THR A 27 7.85 23.99 7.70
C THR A 27 8.00 24.67 6.36
N ILE A 28 6.96 24.65 5.51
CA ILE A 28 7.04 25.17 4.14
C ILE A 28 6.09 26.34 3.93
N THR A 29 6.47 27.28 3.07
CA THR A 29 5.63 28.44 2.75
C THR A 29 4.52 28.07 1.76
N LYS A 30 3.54 28.96 1.56
CA LYS A 30 2.54 28.80 0.51
C LYS A 30 3.15 28.77 -0.90
N ALA A 31 4.27 29.46 -1.10
CA ALA A 31 5.00 29.43 -2.37
C ALA A 31 5.63 28.04 -2.59
N ASP A 32 6.33 27.51 -1.59
CA ASP A 32 6.93 26.17 -1.63
C ASP A 32 5.86 25.09 -1.83
N TYR A 33 4.73 25.19 -1.15
CA TYR A 33 3.59 24.28 -1.31
C TYR A 33 3.07 24.26 -2.77
N ARG A 34 2.91 25.43 -3.39
CA ARG A 34 2.46 25.53 -4.79
C ARG A 34 3.48 24.93 -5.76
N VAL A 35 4.75 25.34 -5.63
CA VAL A 35 5.84 24.82 -6.46
C VAL A 35 5.97 23.31 -6.31
N GLY A 36 5.89 22.79 -5.08
CA GLY A 36 5.93 21.36 -4.80
C GLY A 36 4.79 20.60 -5.47
N LYS A 37 3.56 21.14 -5.49
CA LYS A 37 2.42 20.49 -6.16
C LYS A 37 2.56 20.48 -7.68
N ASP A 38 3.07 21.56 -8.25
CA ASP A 38 3.36 21.63 -9.68
C ASP A 38 4.46 20.64 -10.05
N ALA A 39 5.54 20.57 -9.25
CA ALA A 39 6.62 19.60 -9.42
C ALA A 39 6.15 18.14 -9.28
N ALA A 40 5.28 17.83 -8.32
CA ALA A 40 4.69 16.50 -8.17
C ALA A 40 3.87 16.11 -9.41
N THR A 41 3.07 17.04 -9.95
CA THR A 41 2.26 16.82 -11.15
C THR A 41 3.14 16.65 -12.40
N ALA A 42 4.21 17.44 -12.53
CA ALA A 42 5.17 17.32 -13.61
C ALA A 42 5.93 15.99 -13.54
N THR A 43 6.35 15.58 -12.34
CA THR A 43 7.00 14.28 -12.09
C THR A 43 6.08 13.13 -12.47
N TYR A 44 4.80 13.18 -12.08
CA TYR A 44 3.82 12.17 -12.48
C TYR A 44 3.69 12.06 -14.01
N LYS A 45 3.61 13.19 -14.72
CA LYS A 45 3.55 13.19 -16.19
C LYS A 45 4.77 12.50 -16.80
N ALA A 46 5.98 12.87 -16.35
CA ALA A 46 7.22 12.27 -16.83
C ALA A 46 7.32 10.78 -16.49
N ASP A 47 7.00 10.39 -15.26
CA ASP A 47 7.00 8.99 -14.82
C ASP A 47 5.98 8.17 -15.63
N LYS A 48 4.77 8.71 -15.87
CA LYS A 48 3.73 8.07 -16.69
C LYS A 48 4.17 7.89 -18.15
N GLU A 49 4.79 8.90 -18.75
CA GLU A 49 5.36 8.80 -20.10
C GLU A 49 6.48 7.76 -20.15
N ALA A 50 7.31 7.65 -19.11
CA ALA A 50 8.32 6.60 -19.02
C ALA A 50 7.70 5.19 -18.99
N CYS A 51 6.52 5.03 -18.38
CA CYS A 51 5.77 3.79 -18.38
C CYS A 51 5.27 3.37 -19.78
N ASP A 52 5.22 4.27 -20.77
CA ASP A 52 4.77 3.92 -22.13
C ASP A 52 5.70 2.93 -22.85
N LYS A 53 6.92 2.76 -22.36
CA LYS A 53 7.87 1.76 -22.83
C LYS A 53 7.56 0.34 -22.32
N MET A 54 6.62 0.22 -21.39
CA MET A 54 6.18 -1.05 -20.81
C MET A 54 4.86 -1.50 -21.44
N THR A 55 4.51 -2.77 -21.26
CA THR A 55 3.30 -3.37 -21.82
C THR A 55 2.57 -4.23 -20.80
N ALA A 56 1.26 -4.39 -20.98
CA ALA A 56 0.38 -5.20 -20.12
C ALA A 56 0.54 -4.82 -18.63
N ASN A 57 0.46 -5.78 -17.72
CA ASN A 57 0.46 -5.52 -16.28
C ASN A 57 1.70 -4.74 -15.80
N ALA A 58 2.86 -4.91 -16.44
CA ALA A 58 4.04 -4.12 -16.11
C ALA A 58 3.81 -2.61 -16.32
N LYS A 59 3.06 -2.24 -17.37
CA LYS A 59 2.65 -0.84 -17.59
C LYS A 59 1.68 -0.37 -16.52
N ASP A 60 0.69 -1.19 -16.18
CA ASP A 60 -0.34 -0.83 -15.20
C ASP A 60 0.26 -0.62 -13.80
N ILE A 61 1.16 -1.52 -13.36
CA ILE A 61 1.95 -1.36 -12.13
C ILE A 61 2.75 -0.06 -12.17
N CYS A 62 3.46 0.22 -13.27
CA CYS A 62 4.27 1.44 -13.40
C CYS A 62 3.40 2.71 -13.27
N VAL A 63 2.25 2.74 -13.93
CA VAL A 63 1.32 3.88 -13.86
C VAL A 63 0.73 4.01 -12.46
N ALA A 64 0.39 2.91 -11.79
CA ALA A 64 -0.09 2.91 -10.41
C ALA A 64 0.97 3.42 -9.42
N GLU A 65 2.23 3.01 -9.58
CA GLU A 65 3.36 3.49 -8.77
C GLU A 65 3.59 4.99 -8.98
N ALA A 66 3.58 5.47 -10.24
CA ALA A 66 3.70 6.88 -10.57
C ALA A 66 2.56 7.73 -9.97
N LYS A 67 1.31 7.26 -10.10
CA LYS A 67 0.13 7.92 -9.51
C LYS A 67 0.17 7.89 -7.99
N GLY A 68 0.64 6.79 -7.40
CA GLY A 68 0.80 6.64 -5.96
C GLY A 68 1.81 7.63 -5.41
N LYS A 69 2.97 7.75 -6.06
CA LYS A 69 4.01 8.74 -5.73
C LYS A 69 3.46 10.16 -5.77
N GLU A 70 2.71 10.53 -6.81
CA GLU A 70 2.06 11.85 -6.89
C GLU A 70 1.12 12.14 -5.71
N LYS A 71 0.22 11.19 -5.41
CA LYS A 71 -0.74 11.31 -4.31
C LYS A 71 -0.02 11.47 -2.96
N VAL A 72 0.98 10.62 -2.70
CA VAL A 72 1.76 10.64 -1.45
C VAL A 72 2.51 11.97 -1.33
N THR A 73 3.22 12.42 -2.37
CA THR A 73 3.94 13.70 -2.33
C THR A 73 2.98 14.87 -2.09
N LYS A 74 1.80 14.88 -2.71
CA LYS A 74 0.80 15.93 -2.48
C LYS A 74 0.28 15.91 -1.04
N ALA A 75 0.04 14.74 -0.45
CA ALA A 75 -0.37 14.62 0.94
C ALA A 75 0.75 15.01 1.94
N GLU A 76 2.01 14.68 1.61
CA GLU A 76 3.19 15.11 2.39
C GLU A 76 3.30 16.63 2.36
N LEU A 77 3.20 17.25 1.19
CA LEU A 77 3.21 18.71 1.04
C LEU A 77 2.08 19.38 1.84
N GLU A 78 0.87 18.83 1.81
CA GLU A 78 -0.24 19.35 2.61
C GLU A 78 0.09 19.29 4.10
N TYR A 79 0.55 18.14 4.61
CA TYR A 79 0.93 18.01 6.01
C TYR A 79 2.10 18.92 6.40
N HIS A 80 3.11 19.07 5.55
CA HIS A 80 4.22 19.98 5.80
C HIS A 80 3.82 21.45 5.74
N TYR A 81 2.82 21.82 4.95
CA TYR A 81 2.30 23.18 4.87
C TYR A 81 1.40 23.52 6.07
N THR A 82 0.51 22.61 6.47
CA THR A 82 -0.50 22.89 7.50
C THR A 82 -0.06 22.50 8.90
N GLY A 83 0.78 21.47 9.03
CA GLY A 83 1.15 20.84 10.29
C GLY A 83 0.00 20.16 11.04
N LYS A 84 -1.19 20.03 10.45
CA LYS A 84 -2.39 19.54 11.15
C LYS A 84 -2.35 18.04 11.37
N ALA A 85 -2.86 17.61 12.52
CA ALA A 85 -3.01 16.18 12.84
C ALA A 85 -3.92 15.45 11.84
N GLY A 86 -4.96 16.12 11.32
CA GLY A 86 -5.84 15.57 10.28
C GLY A 86 -5.08 15.29 8.97
N ASP A 87 -4.21 16.19 8.55
CA ASP A 87 -3.42 16.02 7.32
C ASP A 87 -2.33 14.94 7.50
N ARG A 88 -1.77 14.79 8.71
CA ARG A 88 -0.92 13.63 9.04
C ARG A 88 -1.67 12.31 8.91
N LYS A 89 -2.91 12.25 9.38
CA LYS A 89 -3.76 11.05 9.27
C LYS A 89 -4.08 10.77 7.80
N HIS A 90 -4.48 11.80 7.05
CA HIS A 90 -4.74 11.68 5.63
C HIS A 90 -3.51 11.19 4.85
N LEU A 91 -2.31 11.69 5.17
CA LEU A 91 -1.06 11.19 4.59
C LEU A 91 -0.87 9.69 4.84
N ALA A 92 -1.13 9.22 6.06
CA ALA A 92 -1.03 7.79 6.37
C ALA A 92 -2.07 6.95 5.62
N ASP A 93 -3.31 7.45 5.49
CA ASP A 93 -4.37 6.82 4.71
C ASP A 93 -3.99 6.73 3.22
N VAL A 94 -3.47 7.81 2.64
CA VAL A 94 -3.00 7.85 1.24
C VAL A 94 -1.84 6.88 1.02
N LYS A 95 -0.90 6.77 1.96
CA LYS A 95 0.20 5.77 1.89
C LYS A 95 -0.34 4.34 1.88
N ALA A 96 -1.33 4.04 2.72
CA ALA A 96 -1.96 2.71 2.75
C ALA A 96 -2.72 2.41 1.45
N GLU A 97 -3.53 3.36 0.97
CA GLU A 97 -4.33 3.20 -0.25
C GLU A 97 -3.47 3.03 -1.50
N THR A 98 -2.40 3.83 -1.63
CA THR A 98 -1.51 3.73 -2.79
C THR A 98 -0.69 2.45 -2.79
N ALA A 99 -0.28 1.95 -1.61
CA ALA A 99 0.32 0.63 -1.49
C ALA A 99 -0.66 -0.49 -1.89
N TYR A 100 -1.94 -0.37 -1.52
CA TYR A 100 -2.98 -1.31 -1.95
C TYR A 100 -3.22 -1.26 -3.45
N ASP A 101 -3.34 -0.07 -4.05
CA ASP A 101 -3.52 0.12 -5.50
C ASP A 101 -2.39 -0.61 -6.26
N VAL A 102 -1.13 -0.35 -5.89
CA VAL A 102 0.04 -1.01 -6.52
C VAL A 102 0.04 -2.52 -6.29
N ALA A 103 -0.28 -2.98 -5.08
CA ALA A 103 -0.34 -4.40 -4.78
C ALA A 103 -1.45 -5.11 -5.58
N LYS A 104 -2.57 -4.43 -5.84
CA LYS A 104 -3.67 -4.96 -6.64
C LYS A 104 -3.24 -5.17 -8.10
N GLU A 105 -2.58 -4.20 -8.72
CA GLU A 105 -2.00 -4.39 -10.06
C GLU A 105 -0.99 -5.55 -10.07
N LYS A 106 -0.14 -5.66 -9.03
CA LYS A 106 0.78 -6.81 -8.89
C LYS A 106 0.06 -8.17 -8.77
N CYS A 107 -1.17 -8.18 -8.26
CA CYS A 107 -1.99 -9.38 -8.21
C CYS A 107 -2.66 -9.70 -9.55
N ASP A 108 -2.72 -8.78 -10.50
CA ASP A 108 -3.51 -8.96 -11.72
C ASP A 108 -2.95 -10.02 -12.68
N ASP A 109 -1.65 -10.33 -12.58
CA ASP A 109 -1.01 -11.46 -13.29
C ASP A 109 -1.42 -12.84 -12.74
N LYS A 110 -2.08 -12.89 -11.57
CA LYS A 110 -2.57 -14.15 -10.98
C LYS A 110 -3.96 -14.47 -11.52
N THR A 111 -4.38 -15.72 -11.33
CA THR A 111 -5.71 -16.20 -11.77
C THR A 111 -6.36 -17.08 -10.72
N GLY A 112 -7.69 -17.16 -10.73
CA GLY A 112 -8.46 -17.99 -9.81
C GLY A 112 -8.24 -17.59 -8.35
N ASN A 113 -8.30 -18.57 -7.45
CA ASN A 113 -8.17 -18.34 -6.00
C ASN A 113 -6.84 -17.66 -5.62
N ASP A 114 -5.74 -17.91 -6.35
CA ASP A 114 -4.47 -17.23 -6.10
C ASP A 114 -4.56 -15.71 -6.27
N LYS A 115 -5.37 -15.23 -7.23
CA LYS A 115 -5.65 -13.80 -7.41
C LYS A 115 -6.48 -13.27 -6.25
N ASP A 116 -7.54 -13.99 -5.87
CA ASP A 116 -8.45 -13.59 -4.80
C ASP A 116 -7.73 -13.50 -3.45
N VAL A 117 -6.88 -14.49 -3.13
CA VAL A 117 -6.02 -14.48 -1.95
C VAL A 117 -5.06 -13.28 -2.00
N CYS A 118 -4.38 -13.04 -3.12
CA CYS A 118 -3.45 -11.94 -3.26
C CYS A 118 -4.12 -10.57 -3.03
N VAL A 119 -5.28 -10.33 -3.64
CA VAL A 119 -6.02 -9.07 -3.47
C VAL A 119 -6.52 -8.92 -2.02
N LYS A 120 -6.94 -10.01 -1.37
CA LYS A 120 -7.35 -9.96 0.04
C LYS A 120 -6.18 -9.71 0.98
N GLU A 121 -5.01 -10.28 0.72
CA GLU A 121 -3.80 -9.99 1.48
C GLU A 121 -3.40 -8.52 1.34
N ALA A 122 -3.42 -7.99 0.11
CA ALA A 122 -3.19 -6.57 -0.13
C ALA A 122 -4.18 -5.68 0.64
N LYS A 123 -5.47 -6.05 0.64
CA LYS A 123 -6.51 -5.32 1.37
C LYS A 123 -6.33 -5.42 2.89
N ALA A 124 -5.87 -6.57 3.39
CA ALA A 124 -5.57 -6.75 4.80
C ALA A 124 -4.39 -5.88 5.25
N MET A 125 -3.35 -5.77 4.41
CA MET A 125 -2.23 -4.87 4.66
C MET A 125 -2.66 -3.40 4.66
N GLU A 126 -3.54 -2.97 3.75
CA GLU A 126 -4.13 -1.63 3.78
C GLU A 126 -4.86 -1.35 5.11
N THR A 127 -5.68 -2.31 5.53
CA THR A 127 -6.48 -2.21 6.76
C THR A 127 -5.58 -2.10 7.98
N LYS A 128 -4.53 -2.93 8.04
CA LYS A 128 -3.50 -2.89 9.08
C LYS A 128 -2.78 -1.55 9.14
N ALA A 129 -2.33 -1.03 8.00
CA ALA A 129 -1.63 0.24 7.92
C ALA A 129 -2.52 1.41 8.37
N LYS A 130 -3.80 1.44 7.96
CA LYS A 130 -4.78 2.45 8.41
C LYS A 130 -5.05 2.34 9.91
N ALA A 131 -5.19 1.13 10.43
CA ALA A 131 -5.37 0.88 11.87
C ALA A 131 -4.15 1.33 12.70
N GLU A 132 -2.93 1.08 12.22
CA GLU A 132 -1.70 1.53 12.88
C GLU A 132 -1.55 3.06 12.87
N ALA A 133 -1.97 3.70 11.78
CA ALA A 133 -2.00 5.15 11.70
C ALA A 133 -2.96 5.77 12.74
N LYS A 134 -4.12 5.15 12.99
CA LYS A 134 -5.06 5.54 14.04
C LYS A 134 -4.47 5.34 15.46
N LEU A 135 -3.79 4.22 15.69
CA LEU A 135 -3.26 3.82 17.00
C LEU A 135 -2.17 4.73 17.56
N ASN A 136 -1.37 5.37 16.70
CA ASN A 136 -0.23 6.19 17.12
C ASN A 136 -0.61 7.47 17.92
N LYS A 137 -1.88 7.70 18.25
CA LYS A 137 -2.35 8.87 19.03
C LYS A 137 -3.47 8.60 20.04
N GLU A 138 -4.20 7.48 19.95
CA GLU A 138 -5.40 7.21 20.75
C GLU A 138 -5.29 5.83 21.41
N VAL A 139 -5.20 5.81 22.75
CA VAL A 139 -5.15 4.58 23.56
C VAL A 139 -6.53 4.33 24.17
N GLY A 140 -7.11 3.15 23.95
CA GLY A 140 -8.45 2.79 24.46
C GLY A 140 -9.28 2.03 23.43
N ASP A 141 -10.53 2.44 23.21
CA ASP A 141 -11.46 1.76 22.29
C ASP A 141 -10.99 1.79 20.82
N ALA A 142 -10.27 2.84 20.40
CA ALA A 142 -9.60 2.89 19.10
C ALA A 142 -8.57 1.76 18.95
N SER A 143 -7.96 1.30 20.05
CA SER A 143 -7.05 0.15 20.02
C SER A 143 -7.77 -1.18 19.91
N LYS A 144 -8.96 -1.32 20.51
CA LYS A 144 -9.80 -2.51 20.32
C LYS A 144 -10.32 -2.59 18.90
N GLU A 145 -10.88 -1.51 18.36
CA GLU A 145 -11.34 -1.42 16.97
C GLU A 145 -10.21 -1.77 16.00
N ALA A 146 -9.02 -1.18 16.19
CA ALA A 146 -7.85 -1.49 15.38
C ALA A 146 -7.47 -2.97 15.44
N VAL A 147 -7.52 -3.61 16.62
CA VAL A 147 -7.25 -5.06 16.74
C VAL A 147 -8.33 -5.88 16.05
N GLU A 148 -9.61 -5.53 16.21
CA GLU A 148 -10.73 -6.22 15.58
C GLU A 148 -10.70 -6.12 14.05
N ASP A 149 -10.37 -4.95 13.52
CA ASP A 149 -10.18 -4.69 12.08
C ASP A 149 -9.05 -5.56 11.52
N LYS A 150 -7.89 -5.58 12.19
CA LYS A 150 -6.73 -6.40 11.79
C LYS A 150 -7.08 -7.89 11.80
N MET A 151 -7.69 -8.38 12.88
CA MET A 151 -8.11 -9.78 13.00
C MET A 151 -9.21 -10.15 12.00
N GLY A 152 -10.14 -9.22 11.74
CA GLY A 152 -11.18 -9.41 10.74
C GLY A 152 -10.64 -9.47 9.31
N ALA A 153 -9.63 -8.66 9.00
CA ALA A 153 -8.95 -8.70 7.71
C ALA A 153 -8.15 -10.01 7.53
N ASP A 154 -7.41 -10.43 8.54
CA ASP A 154 -6.65 -11.69 8.51
C ASP A 154 -7.56 -12.92 8.44
N TYR A 155 -8.70 -12.90 9.13
CA TYR A 155 -9.71 -13.95 9.00
C TYR A 155 -10.26 -14.05 7.57
N LYS A 156 -10.51 -12.92 6.89
CA LYS A 156 -10.96 -12.92 5.49
C LYS A 156 -9.94 -13.54 4.54
N VAL A 157 -8.64 -13.30 4.78
CA VAL A 157 -7.55 -13.95 4.04
C VAL A 157 -7.52 -15.45 4.33
N ALA A 158 -7.58 -15.84 5.61
CA ALA A 158 -7.56 -17.24 6.02
C ALA A 158 -8.74 -18.03 5.41
N LYS A 159 -9.94 -17.45 5.41
CA LYS A 159 -11.11 -18.02 4.73
C LYS A 159 -10.86 -18.28 3.24
N GLU A 160 -10.33 -17.28 2.52
CA GLU A 160 -10.07 -17.44 1.09
C GLU A 160 -9.02 -18.53 0.81
N LYS A 161 -8.00 -18.66 1.67
CA LYS A 161 -7.02 -19.74 1.58
C LYS A 161 -7.65 -21.11 1.83
N CYS A 162 -8.58 -21.20 2.78
CA CYS A 162 -9.35 -22.44 3.00
C CYS A 162 -10.27 -22.78 1.83
N ASP A 163 -10.72 -21.79 1.06
CA ASP A 163 -11.61 -22.01 -0.09
C ASP A 163 -10.94 -22.77 -1.24
N ALA A 164 -9.60 -22.83 -1.28
CA ALA A 164 -8.82 -23.68 -2.18
C ALA A 164 -8.91 -25.18 -1.85
N LEU A 165 -9.39 -25.55 -0.66
CA LEU A 165 -9.55 -26.95 -0.22
C LEU A 165 -10.95 -27.48 -0.55
N SER A 166 -11.15 -28.79 -0.38
CA SER A 166 -12.45 -29.43 -0.54
C SER A 166 -12.73 -30.48 0.55
N GLY A 167 -14.00 -30.84 0.72
CA GLY A 167 -14.44 -31.84 1.70
C GLY A 167 -14.02 -31.52 3.14
N ASP A 168 -13.65 -32.55 3.89
CA ASP A 168 -13.28 -32.44 5.31
C ASP A 168 -12.11 -31.49 5.53
N ALA A 169 -11.13 -31.46 4.61
CA ALA A 169 -9.98 -30.56 4.71
C ALA A 169 -10.40 -29.08 4.72
N LYS A 170 -11.40 -28.70 3.91
CA LYS A 170 -11.96 -27.34 3.91
C LYS A 170 -12.68 -27.05 5.22
N SER A 171 -13.50 -27.98 5.72
CA SER A 171 -14.20 -27.81 6.98
C SER A 171 -13.23 -27.59 8.14
N SER A 172 -12.24 -28.47 8.28
CA SER A 172 -11.22 -28.37 9.34
C SER A 172 -10.41 -27.08 9.25
N CYS A 173 -10.08 -26.62 8.02
CA CYS A 173 -9.40 -25.34 7.82
C CYS A 173 -10.26 -24.16 8.31
N MET A 174 -11.54 -24.14 7.94
CA MET A 174 -12.48 -23.08 8.33
C MET A 174 -12.70 -23.03 9.85
N ASP A 175 -12.82 -24.18 10.50
CA ASP A 175 -12.97 -24.26 11.95
C ASP A 175 -11.70 -23.80 12.68
N SER A 176 -10.53 -24.21 12.19
CA SER A 176 -9.23 -23.72 12.70
C SER A 176 -9.09 -22.21 12.57
N ALA A 177 -9.52 -21.64 11.44
CA ALA A 177 -9.49 -20.19 11.21
C ALA A 177 -10.42 -19.46 12.19
N LYS A 178 -11.66 -19.92 12.38
CA LYS A 178 -12.59 -19.32 13.36
C LYS A 178 -12.02 -19.34 14.77
N MET A 179 -11.44 -20.46 15.20
CA MET A 179 -10.80 -20.57 16.52
C MET A 179 -9.62 -19.60 16.67
N HIS A 180 -8.73 -19.53 15.66
CA HIS A 180 -7.56 -18.66 15.71
C HIS A 180 -7.94 -17.17 15.76
N TYR A 181 -8.93 -16.76 14.96
CA TYR A 181 -9.34 -15.35 14.85
C TYR A 181 -10.47 -14.95 15.79
N LYS A 182 -11.00 -15.88 16.60
CA LYS A 182 -12.11 -15.67 17.53
C LYS A 182 -13.36 -15.10 16.83
N LYS A 183 -13.74 -15.72 15.71
CA LYS A 183 -14.88 -15.33 14.85
C LYS A 183 -15.98 -16.37 14.83
#